data_AF-A0A6J0UAP5-F1
#
_entry.id   AF-A0A6J0UAP5-F1
#
_cell.length_a   1.000
_cell.length_b   1.000
_cell.length_c   1.000
_cell.angle_alpha   90.00
_cell.angle_beta   90.00
_cell.angle_gamma   90.00
#
_symmetry.space_group_name_H-M   'P 1'
#
loop_
_entity.id
_entity.type
_entity.pdbx_description
1 polymer ?
#
loop_
_entity_poly.entity_id
_entity_poly.type
_entity_poly.pdbx_seq_one_letter_code
_entity_poly.pdbx_strand_id
1 'polypeptide(L)'
;MGRGILQRGISHVWNRARSPHYSIMSEMAVAGEEYPTEIQDYLLAFERSVASVDEMLKTMMSVSRSELLQKLDPLEQAKLDLVSAYTLNSMFWVYLATQGINPKEHPVKQELERIRTYMNRVKEIADRKKAAKLDKGAASRFVRSALYEPKAQHKSTKKTPGLAKKKKHQ
;
A
#
# COMPACT_ATOMS: atom_id res chain seq x y z
N MET A 1 -8.72 49.01 0.12
CA MET A 1 -9.60 48.76 -1.06
C MET A 1 -8.69 48.48 -2.25
N GLY A 2 -8.71 47.27 -2.81
CA GLY A 2 -7.84 46.89 -3.93
C GLY A 2 -8.09 45.44 -4.33
N ARG A 3 -9.26 45.17 -4.91
CA ARG A 3 -9.69 43.85 -5.37
C ARG A 3 -9.31 43.63 -6.83
N GLY A 4 -8.64 42.50 -7.09
CA GLY A 4 -9.04 41.51 -8.09
C GLY A 4 -9.08 41.93 -9.56
N ILE A 5 -7.98 41.70 -10.28
CA ILE A 5 -7.97 41.56 -11.75
C ILE A 5 -6.92 40.51 -12.13
N LEU A 6 -7.15 39.24 -11.82
CA LEU A 6 -6.40 38.13 -12.44
C LEU A 6 -7.12 36.79 -12.19
N GLN A 7 -8.37 36.69 -12.63
CA GLN A 7 -9.10 35.40 -12.62
C GLN A 7 -10.24 35.31 -13.65
N ARG A 8 -10.24 36.14 -14.71
CA ARG A 8 -11.33 36.15 -15.72
C ARG A 8 -10.96 35.56 -17.09
N GLY A 9 -9.75 35.01 -17.24
CA GLY A 9 -9.29 34.44 -18.51
C GLY A 9 -9.64 32.95 -18.72
N ILE A 10 -9.84 32.18 -17.66
CA ILE A 10 -9.93 30.71 -17.74
C ILE A 10 -11.40 30.21 -17.80
N SER A 11 -12.36 30.99 -17.28
CA SER A 11 -13.78 30.59 -17.23
C SER A 11 -14.53 30.65 -18.56
N HIS A 12 -14.08 31.45 -19.53
CA HIS A 12 -14.82 31.66 -20.78
C HIS A 12 -14.65 30.51 -21.79
N VAL A 13 -13.55 29.74 -21.70
CA VAL A 13 -13.32 28.58 -22.57
C VAL A 13 -14.13 27.37 -22.10
N TRP A 14 -14.39 27.26 -20.78
CA TRP A 14 -15.03 26.08 -20.20
C TRP A 14 -16.56 26.04 -20.35
N ASN A 15 -17.21 27.18 -20.62
CA ASN A 15 -18.69 27.27 -20.69
C ASN A 15 -19.28 27.08 -22.11
N ARG A 16 -18.45 26.81 -23.13
CA ARG A 16 -18.87 26.50 -24.50
C ARG A 16 -18.97 24.99 -24.80
N ALA A 17 -18.70 24.13 -23.81
CA ALA A 17 -18.77 22.67 -23.95
C ALA A 17 -20.12 22.07 -23.53
N ARG A 18 -21.18 22.89 -23.40
CA ARG A 18 -22.51 22.44 -22.95
C ARG A 18 -23.65 22.87 -23.90
N SER A 19 -23.59 22.52 -25.19
CA SER A 19 -24.73 22.58 -26.12
C SER A 19 -24.92 21.26 -26.87
N PRO A 20 -26.16 20.73 -27.05
CA PRO A 20 -26.44 19.30 -27.34
C PRO A 20 -25.95 18.71 -28.68
N HIS A 21 -25.07 19.41 -29.41
CA HIS A 21 -24.66 19.09 -30.77
C HIS A 21 -23.41 18.18 -30.87
N TYR A 22 -22.88 17.69 -29.75
CA TYR A 22 -21.71 16.80 -29.74
C TYR A 22 -22.04 15.31 -29.92
N SER A 23 -23.32 14.92 -29.99
CA SER A 23 -23.69 13.51 -30.17
C SER A 23 -23.68 13.05 -31.63
N ILE A 24 -23.57 13.95 -32.61
CA ILE A 24 -23.61 13.63 -34.05
C ILE A 24 -22.20 13.75 -34.68
N MET A 25 -21.25 14.41 -34.01
CA MET A 25 -19.88 14.60 -34.53
C MET A 25 -18.94 13.44 -34.22
N SER A 26 -19.33 12.47 -33.38
CA SER A 26 -18.48 11.33 -33.02
C SER A 26 -18.48 10.22 -34.08
N GLU A 27 -19.43 10.22 -35.02
CA GLU A 27 -19.65 9.09 -35.94
C GLU A 27 -19.07 9.32 -37.36
N MET A 28 -18.51 10.51 -37.65
CA MET A 28 -18.04 10.87 -39.00
C MET A 28 -16.58 11.35 -39.11
N ALA A 29 -15.77 11.25 -38.06
CA ALA A 29 -14.40 11.80 -38.04
C ALA A 29 -13.27 10.76 -37.96
N VAL A 30 -13.48 9.51 -38.41
CA VAL A 30 -12.45 8.45 -38.35
C VAL A 30 -11.86 8.09 -39.73
N ALA A 31 -12.22 8.82 -40.79
CA ALA A 31 -11.68 8.58 -42.13
C ALA A 31 -11.06 9.86 -42.71
N GLY A 32 -9.80 10.16 -42.37
CA GLY A 32 -9.08 11.22 -43.09
C GLY A 32 -7.81 11.81 -42.48
N GLU A 33 -7.51 11.60 -41.20
CA GLU A 33 -6.25 12.07 -40.57
C GLU A 33 -5.40 10.86 -40.21
N GLU A 34 -4.77 10.26 -41.23
CA GLU A 34 -3.80 9.19 -41.03
C GLU A 34 -2.53 9.82 -40.44
N TYR A 35 -2.29 9.54 -39.17
CA TYR A 35 -1.12 10.04 -38.45
C TYR A 35 0.17 9.38 -38.99
N PRO A 36 1.36 9.95 -38.74
CA PRO A 36 2.62 9.42 -39.27
C PRO A 36 2.87 7.97 -38.88
N THR A 37 3.36 7.16 -39.81
CA THR A 37 3.58 5.71 -39.60
C THR A 37 4.54 5.40 -38.45
N GLU A 38 5.46 6.31 -38.13
CA GLU A 38 6.43 6.20 -37.05
C GLU A 38 5.77 6.10 -35.67
N ILE A 39 4.53 6.60 -35.53
CA ILE A 39 3.79 6.56 -34.26
C ILE A 39 2.70 5.48 -34.21
N GLN A 40 2.44 4.81 -35.33
CA GLN A 40 1.38 3.81 -35.45
C GLN A 40 1.52 2.68 -34.44
N ASP A 41 2.72 2.10 -34.33
CA ASP A 41 2.95 0.99 -33.41
C ASP A 41 2.76 1.41 -31.95
N TYR A 42 3.15 2.64 -31.59
CA TYR A 42 2.95 3.19 -30.25
C TYR A 42 1.47 3.42 -29.94
N LEU A 43 0.69 3.91 -30.91
CA LEU A 43 -0.74 4.13 -30.74
C LEU A 43 -1.51 2.82 -30.62
N LEU A 44 -1.21 1.84 -31.46
CA LEU A 44 -1.81 0.49 -31.36
C LEU A 44 -1.46 -0.19 -30.04
N ALA A 45 -0.20 -0.07 -29.58
CA ALA A 45 0.20 -0.59 -28.28
C ALA A 45 -0.51 0.12 -27.12
N PHE A 46 -0.68 1.44 -27.20
CA PHE A 46 -1.40 2.22 -26.21
C PHE A 46 -2.88 1.85 -26.15
N GLU A 47 -3.56 1.76 -27.30
CA GLU A 47 -4.97 1.35 -27.40
C GLU A 47 -5.19 -0.03 -26.77
N ARG A 48 -4.37 -1.02 -27.14
CA ARG A 48 -4.42 -2.37 -26.55
C ARG A 48 -4.21 -2.35 -25.05
N SER A 49 -3.29 -1.52 -24.56
CA SER A 49 -3.00 -1.38 -23.13
C SER A 49 -4.19 -0.77 -22.38
N VAL A 50 -4.81 0.28 -22.94
CA VAL A 50 -6.01 0.91 -22.35
C VAL A 50 -7.19 -0.06 -22.35
N ALA A 51 -7.41 -0.80 -23.45
CA ALA A 51 -8.46 -1.82 -23.53
C ALA A 51 -8.27 -2.92 -22.48
N SER A 52 -7.03 -3.41 -22.29
CA SER A 52 -6.74 -4.39 -21.24
C SER A 52 -7.03 -3.86 -19.85
N VAL A 53 -6.69 -2.59 -19.57
CA VAL A 53 -6.94 -1.95 -18.28
C VAL A 53 -8.44 -1.77 -18.04
N ASP A 54 -9.20 -1.41 -19.08
CA ASP A 54 -10.66 -1.25 -19.01
C ASP A 54 -11.36 -2.57 -18.65
N GLU A 55 -10.97 -3.68 -19.29
CA GLU A 55 -11.51 -5.01 -18.97
C GLU A 55 -11.16 -5.47 -17.54
N MET A 56 -9.93 -5.20 -17.08
CA MET A 56 -9.55 -5.46 -15.68
C MET A 56 -10.39 -4.64 -14.70
N LEU A 57 -10.64 -3.36 -15.01
CA LEU A 57 -11.41 -2.47 -14.15
C LEU A 57 -12.89 -2.88 -14.10
N LYS A 58 -13.49 -3.20 -15.25
CA LYS A 58 -14.86 -3.76 -15.32
C LYS A 58 -15.00 -5.01 -14.47
N THR A 59 -14.04 -5.92 -14.57
CA THR A 59 -14.02 -7.15 -13.75
C THR A 59 -13.96 -6.81 -12.26
N MET A 60 -13.07 -5.91 -11.84
CA MET A 60 -12.97 -5.48 -10.45
C MET A 60 -14.24 -4.79 -9.94
N MET A 61 -14.87 -3.96 -10.76
CA MET A 61 -16.09 -3.22 -10.42
C MET A 61 -17.36 -4.07 -10.47
N SER A 62 -17.32 -5.25 -11.11
CA SER A 62 -18.45 -6.20 -11.13
C SER A 62 -18.74 -6.80 -9.76
N VAL A 63 -17.76 -6.76 -8.84
CA VAL A 63 -17.91 -7.24 -7.47
C VAL A 63 -18.17 -6.05 -6.53
N SER A 64 -19.16 -6.18 -5.65
CA SER A 64 -19.45 -5.16 -4.65
C SER A 64 -18.25 -4.97 -3.72
N ARG A 65 -17.78 -3.73 -3.56
CA ARG A 65 -16.72 -3.39 -2.61
C ARG A 65 -17.09 -3.81 -1.19
N SER A 66 -18.35 -3.67 -0.80
CA SER A 66 -18.83 -4.08 0.53
C SER A 66 -18.68 -5.58 0.75
N GLU A 67 -18.99 -6.39 -0.26
CA GLU A 67 -18.84 -7.85 -0.19
C GLU A 67 -17.37 -8.27 -0.15
N LEU A 68 -16.51 -7.54 -0.87
CA LEU A 68 -15.08 -7.80 -0.89
C LEU A 68 -14.45 -7.49 0.47
N LEU A 69 -14.78 -6.34 1.08
CA LEU A 69 -14.23 -5.92 2.38
C LEU A 69 -14.62 -6.89 3.50
N GLN A 70 -15.80 -7.52 3.44
CA GLN A 70 -16.20 -8.53 4.43
C GLN A 70 -15.33 -9.79 4.41
N LYS A 71 -14.67 -10.09 3.29
CA LYS A 71 -13.86 -11.31 3.09
C LYS A 71 -12.37 -11.08 3.34
N LEU A 72 -11.93 -9.84 3.45
CA LEU A 72 -10.52 -9.47 3.55
C LEU A 72 -10.15 -9.10 4.99
N ASP A 73 -8.94 -9.48 5.41
CA ASP A 73 -8.39 -8.99 6.67
C ASP A 73 -8.08 -7.47 6.58
N PRO A 74 -7.98 -6.75 7.70
CA PRO A 74 -7.74 -5.30 7.66
C PRO A 74 -6.48 -4.87 6.89
N LEU A 75 -5.45 -5.73 6.83
CA LEU A 75 -4.22 -5.44 6.12
C LEU A 75 -4.39 -5.62 4.61
N GLU A 76 -5.16 -6.62 4.19
CA GLU A 76 -5.56 -6.86 2.80
C GLU A 76 -6.49 -5.75 2.29
N GLN A 77 -7.43 -5.28 3.11
CA GLN A 77 -8.27 -4.12 2.79
C GLN A 77 -7.41 -2.87 2.53
N ALA A 78 -6.45 -2.60 3.41
CA ALA A 78 -5.54 -1.45 3.23
C ALA A 78 -4.69 -1.57 1.96
N LYS A 79 -4.23 -2.79 1.60
CA LYS A 79 -3.51 -3.01 0.33
C LYS A 79 -4.40 -2.74 -0.87
N LEU A 80 -5.63 -3.27 -0.87
CA LEU A 80 -6.58 -3.07 -1.95
C LEU A 80 -6.85 -1.58 -2.16
N ASP A 81 -7.17 -0.85 -1.09
CA ASP A 81 -7.45 0.59 -1.15
C ASP A 81 -6.25 1.40 -1.68
N LEU A 82 -5.03 1.06 -1.24
CA LEU A 82 -3.82 1.70 -1.74
C LEU A 82 -3.56 1.41 -3.21
N VAL A 83 -3.79 0.17 -3.66
CA VAL A 83 -3.66 -0.19 -5.08
C VAL A 83 -4.72 0.53 -5.91
N SER A 84 -5.97 0.59 -5.45
CA SER A 84 -7.02 1.34 -6.14
C SER A 84 -6.68 2.83 -6.26
N ALA A 85 -6.20 3.45 -5.19
CA ALA A 85 -5.75 4.84 -5.21
C ALA A 85 -4.55 5.05 -6.15
N TYR A 86 -3.57 4.14 -6.12
CA TYR A 86 -2.42 4.19 -7.03
C TYR A 86 -2.83 4.09 -8.49
N THR A 87 -3.73 3.15 -8.82
CA THR A 87 -4.24 2.94 -10.17
C THR A 87 -4.95 4.19 -10.68
N LEU A 88 -5.87 4.77 -9.90
CA LEU A 88 -6.58 6.00 -10.29
C LEU A 88 -5.63 7.17 -10.56
N ASN A 89 -4.66 7.40 -9.67
CA ASN A 89 -3.68 8.47 -9.85
C ASN A 89 -2.73 8.21 -11.03
N SER A 90 -2.39 6.95 -11.29
CA SER A 90 -1.55 6.56 -12.43
C SER A 90 -2.29 6.74 -13.76
N MET A 91 -3.58 6.39 -13.84
CA MET A 91 -4.40 6.67 -15.02
C MET A 91 -4.54 8.18 -15.25
N PHE A 92 -4.70 8.95 -14.17
CA PHE A 92 -4.76 10.41 -14.27
C PHE A 92 -3.42 11.01 -14.74
N TRP A 93 -2.28 10.45 -14.31
CA TRP A 93 -0.96 10.81 -14.83
C TRP A 93 -0.86 10.58 -16.34
N VAL A 94 -1.31 9.41 -16.81
CA VAL A 94 -1.35 9.08 -18.24
C VAL A 94 -2.25 10.06 -18.99
N TYR A 95 -3.44 10.35 -18.47
CA TYR A 95 -4.34 11.35 -19.04
C TYR A 95 -3.69 12.73 -19.19
N LEU A 96 -3.00 13.23 -18.15
CA LEU A 96 -2.29 14.51 -18.26
C LEU A 96 -1.23 14.48 -19.37
N ALA A 97 -0.49 13.38 -19.49
CA ALA A 97 0.50 13.21 -20.54
C ALA A 97 -0.14 13.23 -21.94
N THR A 98 -1.32 12.65 -22.14
CA THR A 98 -2.03 12.72 -23.43
C THR A 98 -2.59 14.12 -23.74
N GLN A 99 -2.85 14.94 -22.72
CA GLN A 99 -3.21 16.35 -22.88
C GLN A 99 -1.98 17.27 -23.09
N GLY A 100 -0.77 16.72 -23.18
CA GLY A 100 0.47 17.49 -23.30
C GLY A 100 0.88 18.23 -22.02
N ILE A 101 0.25 17.92 -20.88
CA ILE A 101 0.57 18.50 -19.58
C ILE A 101 1.66 17.64 -18.92
N ASN A 102 2.80 18.24 -18.56
CA ASN A 102 3.87 17.53 -17.86
C ASN A 102 3.41 17.10 -16.46
N PRO A 103 3.18 15.80 -16.19
CA PRO A 103 2.61 15.38 -14.91
C PRO A 103 3.59 15.53 -13.75
N LYS A 104 4.90 15.68 -14.03
CA LYS A 104 5.93 15.91 -13.00
C LYS A 104 5.80 17.29 -12.34
N GLU A 105 5.18 18.24 -13.01
CA GLU A 105 4.89 19.59 -12.53
C GLU A 105 3.46 19.70 -11.97
N HIS A 106 2.64 18.66 -12.13
CA HIS A 106 1.27 18.60 -11.64
C HIS A 106 1.20 18.03 -10.21
N PRO A 107 0.26 18.47 -9.35
CA PRO A 107 0.07 17.94 -7.99
C PRO A 107 -0.12 16.43 -7.88
N VAL A 108 -0.48 15.73 -8.96
CA VAL A 108 -0.61 14.27 -9.01
C VAL A 108 0.68 13.55 -8.58
N LYS A 109 1.85 14.17 -8.82
CA LYS A 109 3.12 13.65 -8.34
C LYS A 109 3.14 13.52 -6.81
N GLN A 110 2.63 14.53 -6.11
CA GLN A 110 2.57 14.52 -4.64
C GLN A 110 1.59 13.46 -4.14
N GLU A 111 0.47 13.26 -4.83
CA GLU A 111 -0.49 12.19 -4.52
C GLU A 111 0.16 10.81 -4.65
N LEU A 112 0.93 10.56 -5.71
CA LEU A 112 1.68 9.31 -5.89
C LEU A 112 2.74 9.09 -4.79
N GLU A 113 3.49 10.12 -4.40
CA GLU A 113 4.45 10.03 -3.29
C GLU A 113 3.75 9.76 -1.94
N ARG A 114 2.58 10.37 -1.73
CA ARG A 114 1.76 10.10 -0.54
C ARG A 114 1.32 8.64 -0.51
N ILE A 115 0.84 8.10 -1.63
CA ILE A 115 0.44 6.69 -1.74
C ILE A 115 1.63 5.76 -1.49
N ARG A 116 2.79 6.03 -2.10
CA ARG A 116 4.02 5.25 -1.87
C ARG A 116 4.42 5.22 -0.38
N THR A 117 4.31 6.35 0.29
CA THR A 117 4.56 6.45 1.74
C THR A 117 3.65 5.50 2.52
N TYR A 118 2.35 5.46 2.21
CA TYR A 118 1.42 4.55 2.87
C TYR A 118 1.64 3.08 2.50
N MET A 119 2.02 2.77 1.25
CA MET A 119 2.41 1.41 0.85
C MET A 119 3.60 0.90 1.66
N ASN A 120 4.61 1.75 1.89
CA ASN A 120 5.75 1.41 2.74
C ASN A 120 5.32 1.15 4.19
N ARG A 121 4.42 1.96 4.75
CA ARG A 121 3.86 1.72 6.09
C ARG A 121 3.12 0.37 6.18
N VAL A 122 2.31 0.03 5.18
CA VAL A 122 1.63 -1.26 5.12
C VAL A 122 2.62 -2.42 5.05
N LYS A 123 3.71 -2.26 4.29
CA LYS A 123 4.81 -3.24 4.22
C LYS A 123 5.49 -3.42 5.58
N GLU A 124 5.86 -2.33 6.25
CA GLU A 124 6.47 -2.37 7.59
C GLU A 124 5.57 -3.08 8.61
N ILE A 125 4.25 -2.81 8.59
CA ILE A 125 3.28 -3.48 9.45
C ILE A 125 3.22 -4.98 9.15
N ALA A 126 3.21 -5.35 7.86
CA ALA A 126 3.20 -6.74 7.43
C ALA A 126 4.46 -7.48 7.86
N ASP A 127 5.63 -6.86 7.75
CA ASP A 127 6.92 -7.44 8.11
C ASP A 127 7.06 -7.56 9.63
N ARG A 128 6.59 -6.56 10.39
CA ARG A 128 6.54 -6.65 11.86
C ARG A 128 5.65 -7.80 12.35
N LYS A 129 4.59 -8.14 11.63
CA LYS A 129 3.73 -9.31 11.95
C LYS A 129 4.51 -10.63 11.82
N LYS A 130 5.52 -10.68 10.95
CA LYS A 130 6.38 -11.85 10.70
C LYS A 130 7.65 -11.88 11.55
N ALA A 131 8.01 -10.75 12.18
CA ALA A 131 9.24 -10.64 12.97
C ALA A 131 9.23 -11.57 14.19
N ALA A 132 10.41 -12.08 14.55
CA ALA A 132 10.60 -12.87 15.76
C ALA A 132 10.20 -12.06 17.00
N LYS A 133 9.42 -12.69 17.91
CA LYS A 133 8.99 -12.07 19.16
C LYS A 133 9.91 -12.51 20.29
N LEU A 134 10.36 -11.56 21.10
CA LEU A 134 11.09 -11.87 22.33
C LEU A 134 10.19 -12.61 23.32
N ASP A 135 10.68 -13.71 23.88
CA ASP A 135 10.02 -14.39 24.99
C ASP A 135 10.24 -13.57 26.27
N LYS A 136 9.19 -12.81 26.64
CA LYS A 136 9.18 -11.98 27.84
C LYS A 136 9.34 -12.82 29.12
N GLY A 137 8.88 -14.06 29.12
CA GLY A 137 9.02 -14.99 30.24
C GLY A 137 10.46 -15.44 30.41
N ALA A 138 11.13 -15.83 29.32
CA ALA A 138 12.55 -16.17 29.34
C ALA A 138 13.42 -14.98 29.78
N ALA A 139 13.17 -13.79 29.22
CA ALA A 139 13.87 -12.56 29.64
C ALA A 139 13.70 -12.27 31.14
N SER A 140 12.48 -12.40 31.67
CA SER A 140 12.20 -12.23 33.10
C SER A 140 12.95 -13.24 33.97
N ARG A 141 13.04 -14.50 33.54
CA ARG A 141 13.83 -15.54 34.23
C ARG A 141 15.32 -15.21 34.26
N PHE A 142 15.88 -14.73 33.15
CA PHE A 142 17.29 -14.32 33.11
C PHE A 142 17.58 -13.17 34.09
N VAL A 143 16.73 -12.15 34.10
CA VAL A 143 16.86 -11.02 35.05
C VAL A 143 16.74 -11.50 36.49
N ARG A 144 15.76 -12.35 36.80
CA ARG A 144 15.54 -12.86 38.16
C ARG A 144 16.68 -13.73 38.65
N SER A 145 17.27 -14.55 37.76
CA SER A 145 18.45 -15.36 38.08
C SER A 145 19.69 -14.49 38.29
N ALA A 146 19.87 -13.43 37.50
CA ALA A 146 21.01 -12.53 37.62
C ALA A 146 20.98 -11.69 38.92
N LEU A 147 19.78 -11.34 39.39
CA LEU A 147 19.57 -10.61 40.65
C LEU A 147 19.40 -11.52 41.88
N TYR A 148 19.56 -12.84 41.71
CA TYR A 148 19.40 -13.77 42.82
C TYR A 148 20.66 -13.77 43.69
N GLU A 149 20.57 -13.15 44.87
CA GLU A 149 21.57 -13.30 45.92
C GLU A 149 21.19 -14.50 46.81
N PRO A 150 22.05 -15.54 46.92
CA PRO A 150 21.80 -16.63 47.85
C PRO A 150 21.88 -16.08 49.27
N LYS A 151 20.75 -16.09 50.00
CA LYS A 151 20.75 -15.85 51.44
C LYS A 151 21.74 -16.82 52.09
N ALA A 152 22.71 -16.28 52.83
CA ALA A 152 23.69 -17.08 53.55
C ALA A 152 22.97 -18.14 54.39
N GLN A 153 23.01 -19.40 53.93
CA GLN A 153 22.52 -20.50 54.70
C GLN A 153 23.46 -20.67 55.89
N HIS A 154 22.95 -20.34 57.07
CA HIS A 154 23.54 -20.73 58.34
C HIS A 154 23.71 -22.25 58.32
N LYS A 155 24.93 -22.74 58.09
CA LYS A 155 25.28 -24.16 58.15
C LYS A 155 25.07 -24.64 59.59
N SER A 156 23.87 -25.11 59.93
CA SER A 156 23.71 -25.97 61.10
C SER A 156 24.23 -27.35 60.73
N THR A 157 25.47 -27.61 61.13
CA THR A 157 26.11 -28.92 61.10
C THR A 157 25.28 -29.90 61.92
N LYS A 158 24.38 -30.67 61.29
CA LYS A 158 23.85 -31.89 61.90
C LYS A 158 24.94 -32.96 61.84
N LYS A 159 25.66 -33.11 62.96
CA LYS A 159 26.53 -34.26 63.25
C LYS A 159 25.69 -35.54 63.17
N THR A 160 26.00 -36.41 62.23
CA THR A 160 25.61 -37.83 62.27
C THR A 160 26.60 -38.57 63.18
N PRO A 161 26.15 -39.25 64.25
CA PRO A 161 27.01 -40.18 64.99
C PRO A 161 27.09 -41.51 64.23
N GLY A 162 28.30 -42.03 64.08
CA GLY A 162 28.57 -43.27 63.36
C GLY A 162 28.14 -44.52 64.12
N LEU A 163 27.97 -45.63 63.40
CA LEU A 163 28.12 -46.96 63.96
C LEU A 163 28.66 -47.96 62.91
N ALA A 164 29.87 -48.42 63.21
CA ALA A 164 30.49 -49.73 63.03
C ALA A 164 30.19 -50.60 61.77
N LYS A 165 31.31 -50.98 61.13
CA LYS A 165 31.52 -52.16 60.28
C LYS A 165 30.90 -53.45 60.86
N LYS A 166 30.34 -54.31 60.00
CA LYS A 166 30.59 -55.76 60.05
C LYS A 166 30.40 -56.45 58.68
N LYS A 167 31.46 -57.16 58.27
CA LYS A 167 31.51 -58.14 57.15
C LYS A 167 30.79 -59.45 57.53
N LYS A 168 30.17 -60.13 56.55
CA LYS A 168 30.30 -61.55 56.14
C LYS A 168 29.09 -61.90 55.25
N HIS A 169 29.25 -62.29 53.98
CA HIS A 169 29.58 -63.62 53.46
C HIS A 169 28.57 -64.71 53.89
N GLN A 170 27.55 -64.96 53.06
CA GLN A 170 27.32 -66.22 52.34
C GLN A 170 26.21 -66.01 51.31
#